data_AF-A0A5T8WQD0-F1
#
_entry.id   AF-A0A5T8WQD0-F1
#
_cell.length_a   1.000
_cell.length_b   1.000
_cell.length_c   1.000
_cell.angle_alpha   90.00
_cell.angle_beta   90.00
_cell.angle_gamma   90.00
#
_symmetry.space_group_name_H-M   'P 1'
#
loop_
_entity.id
_entity.type
_entity.pdbx_description
1 polymer ?
#
loop_
_entity_poly.entity_id
_entity_poly.type
_entity_poly.pdbx_seq_one_letter_code
_entity_poly.pdbx_strand_id
1 'polypeptide(L)'
;IDAEVMTMKSIGQPYLSERKETVKVLCNKCKGKGVLTNACQCNGKGVVIDKEKTILQGGVPAYKTCRRCNGRGYARLLPDSVRKYICATVIDIPETTWRRSYKDFFESLVGECIKQEEYANQMLSKVTQ
;
A
#
# COMPACT_ATOMS: atom_id res chain seq x y z
N ILE A 1 -19.90 -2.14 4.83
CA ILE A 1 -19.65 -3.17 5.86
C ILE A 1 -20.62 -2.87 6.97
N ASP A 2 -21.30 -3.88 7.48
CA ASP A 2 -22.23 -3.66 8.58
C ASP A 2 -21.43 -3.49 9.87
N ALA A 3 -21.73 -2.44 10.63
CA ALA A 3 -21.13 -2.18 11.92
C ALA A 3 -22.23 -1.83 12.92
N GLU A 4 -22.13 -2.38 14.12
CA GLU A 4 -22.92 -1.94 15.25
C GLU A 4 -22.37 -0.60 15.74
N VAL A 5 -23.19 0.45 15.67
CA VAL A 5 -22.86 1.75 16.22
C VAL A 5 -23.85 2.10 17.34
N MET A 6 -23.33 2.73 18.38
CA MET A 6 -24.15 3.31 19.45
C MET A 6 -24.70 4.65 18.96
N THR A 7 -26.02 4.81 18.94
CA THR A 7 -26.61 6.08 18.52
C THR A 7 -26.53 7.11 19.64
N MET A 8 -25.96 8.28 19.33
CA MET A 8 -25.92 9.44 20.22
C MET A 8 -27.27 10.20 20.33
N LYS A 9 -28.35 9.66 19.75
CA LYS A 9 -29.69 10.28 19.76
C LYS A 9 -30.26 10.49 21.17
N SER A 10 -29.67 9.87 22.20
CA SER A 10 -30.08 9.95 23.60
C SER A 10 -29.17 10.82 24.49
N ILE A 11 -28.13 11.47 23.95
CA ILE A 11 -27.25 12.35 24.75
C ILE A 11 -28.10 13.49 25.33
N GLY A 12 -28.24 13.52 26.66
CA GLY A 12 -29.00 14.53 27.40
C GLY A 12 -30.44 14.15 27.76
N GLN A 13 -30.91 12.93 27.42
CA GLN A 13 -32.26 12.46 27.76
C GLN A 13 -32.19 11.29 28.75
N PRO A 14 -32.49 11.50 30.05
CA PRO A 14 -32.25 10.54 31.13
C PRO A 14 -33.10 9.26 31.05
N TYR A 15 -34.11 9.21 30.18
CA TYR A 15 -35.03 8.06 30.04
C TYR A 15 -34.82 7.23 28.76
N LEU A 16 -33.89 7.62 27.89
CA LEU A 16 -33.64 6.91 26.64
C LEU A 16 -32.46 5.94 26.79
N SER A 17 -32.78 4.65 26.81
CA SER A 17 -31.79 3.57 26.81
C SER A 17 -30.95 3.57 25.55
N GLU A 18 -29.64 3.35 25.70
CA GLU A 18 -28.71 3.22 24.59
C GLU A 18 -29.13 2.07 23.65
N ARG A 19 -29.39 2.39 22.37
CA ARG A 19 -29.73 1.40 21.35
C ARG A 19 -28.55 1.22 20.39
N LYS A 20 -28.17 -0.04 20.17
CA LYS A 20 -27.25 -0.45 19.11
C LYS A 20 -28.02 -0.54 17.80
N GLU A 21 -27.61 0.22 16.80
CA GLU A 21 -28.14 0.13 15.44
C GLU A 21 -27.05 -0.47 14.52
N THR A 22 -27.43 -1.42 13.67
CA THR A 22 -26.55 -1.93 12.61
C THR A 22 -26.63 -1.00 11.41
N VAL A 23 -25.53 -0.31 11.10
CA VAL A 23 -25.48 0.61 9.95
C VAL A 23 -24.40 0.20 8.97
N LYS A 24 -24.63 0.52 7.69
CA LYS A 24 -23.62 0.35 6.64
C LYS A 24 -22.58 1.45 6.77
N VAL A 25 -21.38 1.08 7.21
CA VAL A 25 -20.22 1.99 7.25
C VAL A 25 -19.32 1.78 6.04
N LEU A 26 -18.63 2.86 5.67
CA LEU A 26 -17.57 2.83 4.68
C LEU A 26 -16.42 1.96 5.20
N CYS A 27 -15.93 1.05 4.36
CA CYS A 27 -14.74 0.28 4.71
C CYS A 27 -13.54 1.23 4.88
N ASN A 28 -12.93 1.28 6.06
CA ASN A 28 -11.78 2.14 6.31
C ASN A 28 -10.56 1.79 5.44
N LYS A 29 -10.40 0.49 5.08
CA LYS A 29 -9.25 0.02 4.29
C LYS A 29 -9.37 0.40 2.82
N CYS A 30 -10.50 0.11 2.17
CA CYS A 30 -10.69 0.39 0.74
C CYS A 30 -11.42 1.72 0.47
N LYS A 31 -11.93 2.41 1.51
CA LYS A 31 -12.73 3.65 1.40
C LYS A 31 -13.87 3.54 0.38
N GLY A 32 -14.52 2.37 0.33
CA GLY A 32 -15.62 2.09 -0.60
C GLY A 32 -15.21 1.66 -2.01
N LYS A 33 -13.92 1.60 -2.33
CA LYS A 33 -13.43 1.21 -3.68
C LYS A 33 -13.58 -0.28 -4.00
N GLY A 34 -13.91 -1.12 -3.00
CA GLY A 34 -13.96 -2.58 -3.15
C GLY A 34 -12.61 -3.28 -3.33
N VAL A 35 -11.57 -2.56 -3.77
CA VAL A 35 -10.23 -3.10 -4.03
C VAL A 35 -9.18 -2.40 -3.17
N LEU A 36 -8.19 -3.16 -2.69
CA LEU A 36 -7.01 -2.62 -2.02
C LEU A 36 -5.90 -2.42 -3.05
N THR A 37 -5.34 -1.22 -3.11
CA THR A 37 -4.21 -0.91 -4.00
C THR A 37 -2.90 -1.23 -3.30
N ASN A 38 -1.97 -1.90 -3.99
CA ASN A 38 -0.58 -2.03 -3.50
C ASN A 38 0.26 -0.75 -3.69
N ALA A 39 -0.33 0.28 -4.30
CA ALA A 39 0.30 1.58 -4.45
C ALA A 39 0.66 2.19 -3.09
N CYS A 40 1.85 2.76 -3.02
CA CYS A 40 2.30 3.53 -1.88
C CYS A 40 1.40 4.77 -1.71
N GLN A 41 1.35 5.28 -0.49
CA GLN A 41 0.61 6.51 -0.15
C GLN A 41 1.14 7.77 -0.85
N CYS A 42 2.27 7.69 -1.57
CA CYS A 42 2.65 8.71 -2.56
C CYS A 42 1.85 8.62 -3.88
N ASN A 43 0.73 7.87 -3.89
CA ASN A 43 -0.11 7.59 -5.05
C ASN A 43 0.66 6.92 -6.20
N GLY A 44 1.59 6.02 -5.89
CA GLY A 44 2.38 5.35 -6.94
C GLY A 44 3.55 6.15 -7.48
N LYS A 45 3.69 7.45 -7.16
CA LYS A 45 4.66 8.34 -7.83
C LYS A 45 6.13 8.09 -7.51
N GLY A 46 6.43 7.35 -6.43
CA GLY A 46 7.82 7.18 -5.95
C GLY A 46 8.47 8.44 -5.34
N VAL A 47 7.93 9.63 -5.60
CA VAL A 47 8.43 10.93 -5.09
C VAL A 47 7.39 11.66 -4.24
N VAL A 48 7.86 12.57 -3.39
CA VAL A 48 7.06 13.44 -2.52
C VAL A 48 7.63 14.86 -2.59
N ILE A 49 6.78 15.87 -2.44
CA ILE A 49 7.21 17.28 -2.41
C ILE A 49 8.15 17.51 -1.22
N ASP A 50 9.28 18.14 -1.48
CA ASP A 50 10.23 18.59 -0.48
C ASP A 50 9.91 20.02 -0.06
N LYS A 51 9.16 20.17 1.04
CA LYS A 51 8.69 21.48 1.52
C LYS A 51 9.83 22.46 1.76
N GLU A 52 10.92 22.00 2.37
CA GLU A 52 12.08 22.84 2.71
C GLU A 52 12.73 23.40 1.43
N LYS A 53 13.05 22.53 0.47
CA LYS A 53 13.60 22.96 -0.82
C LYS A 53 12.63 23.81 -1.62
N THR A 54 11.34 23.50 -1.57
CA THR A 54 10.30 24.29 -2.25
C THR A 54 10.25 25.72 -1.73
N ILE A 55 10.38 25.90 -0.40
CA ILE A 55 10.44 27.23 0.22
C ILE A 55 11.74 27.95 -0.17
N LEU A 56 12.88 27.26 -0.13
CA LEU A 56 14.18 27.82 -0.53
C LEU A 56 14.23 28.25 -2.00
N GLN A 57 13.52 27.54 -2.87
CA GLN A 57 13.43 27.85 -4.30
C GLN A 57 12.38 28.93 -4.65
N GLY A 58 11.86 29.64 -3.65
CA GLY A 58 10.91 30.73 -3.89
C GLY A 58 9.51 30.26 -4.33
N GLY A 59 9.10 29.05 -3.95
CA GLY A 59 7.77 28.51 -4.24
C GLY A 59 7.71 27.52 -5.41
N VAL A 60 8.83 27.25 -6.08
CA VAL A 60 8.91 26.20 -7.12
C VAL A 60 8.90 24.81 -6.45
N PRO A 61 7.97 23.90 -6.80
CA PRO A 61 7.88 22.58 -6.17
C PRO A 61 9.14 21.74 -6.39
N ALA A 62 9.89 21.53 -5.31
CA ALA A 62 10.99 20.58 -5.28
C ALA A 62 10.47 19.18 -4.92
N TYR A 63 11.05 18.14 -5.50
CA TYR A 63 10.70 16.75 -5.21
C TYR A 63 11.85 16.01 -4.54
N LYS A 64 11.51 15.08 -3.65
CA LYS A 64 12.43 14.12 -3.04
C LYS A 64 11.87 12.71 -3.11
N THR A 65 12.75 11.73 -3.02
CA THR A 65 12.36 10.31 -3.00
C THR A 65 11.44 10.01 -1.82
N CYS A 66 10.37 9.26 -2.07
CA CYS A 66 9.43 8.87 -1.04
C CYS A 66 10.10 7.89 -0.05
N ARG A 67 10.24 8.30 1.22
CA ARG A 67 10.87 7.49 2.29
C ARG A 67 10.16 6.16 2.60
N ARG A 68 8.88 6.01 2.22
CA ARG A 68 8.09 4.80 2.50
C ARG A 68 8.33 3.68 1.49
N CYS A 69 8.35 4.04 0.21
CA CYS A 69 8.58 3.08 -0.86
C CYS A 69 10.00 3.11 -1.40
N ASN A 70 10.85 4.03 -0.93
CA ASN A 70 12.21 4.27 -1.42
C ASN A 70 12.26 4.45 -2.95
N GLY A 71 11.30 5.20 -3.51
CA GLY A 71 11.25 5.46 -4.95
C GLY A 71 10.42 4.47 -5.78
N ARG A 72 10.11 3.28 -5.25
CA ARG A 72 9.39 2.23 -6.01
C ARG A 72 7.94 2.55 -6.35
N GLY A 73 7.27 3.42 -5.60
CA GLY A 73 5.85 3.72 -5.80
C GLY A 73 4.86 2.68 -5.28
N TYR A 74 5.28 1.45 -4.94
CA TYR A 74 4.43 0.42 -4.33
C TYR A 74 5.03 -0.14 -3.04
N ALA A 75 4.21 -0.83 -2.23
CA ALA A 75 4.69 -1.50 -1.02
C ALA A 75 5.51 -2.74 -1.37
N ARG A 76 6.65 -2.92 -0.67
CA ARG A 76 7.52 -4.09 -0.87
C ARG A 76 6.78 -5.34 -0.41
N LEU A 77 6.71 -6.33 -1.30
CA LEU A 77 6.25 -7.68 -0.93
C LEU A 77 7.31 -8.33 -0.04
N LEU A 78 6.92 -8.66 1.18
CA LEU A 78 7.79 -9.33 2.15
C LEU A 78 7.86 -10.82 1.80
N PRO A 79 9.07 -11.43 1.73
CA PRO A 79 9.20 -12.85 1.41
C PRO A 79 8.36 -13.77 2.29
N ASP A 80 8.25 -13.47 3.60
CA ASP A 80 7.43 -14.29 4.51
C ASP A 80 5.92 -14.17 4.25
N SER A 81 5.42 -12.99 3.85
CA SER A 81 4.02 -12.83 3.45
C SER A 81 3.71 -13.66 2.21
N VAL A 82 4.65 -13.71 1.26
CA VAL A 82 4.52 -14.54 0.04
C VAL A 82 4.54 -16.02 0.41
N ARG A 83 5.47 -16.46 1.25
CA ARG A 83 5.52 -17.83 1.75
C ARG A 83 4.21 -18.24 2.43
N LYS A 84 3.67 -17.42 3.34
CA LYS A 84 2.39 -17.68 4.02
C LYS A 84 1.23 -17.83 3.05
N TYR A 85 1.19 -16.99 2.02
CA TYR A 85 0.16 -17.09 0.99
C TYR A 85 0.29 -18.39 0.17
N ILE A 86 1.51 -18.76 -0.22
CA ILE A 86 1.79 -20.02 -0.94
C ILE A 86 1.43 -21.23 -0.07
N CYS A 87 1.78 -21.24 1.22
CA CYS A 87 1.38 -22.26 2.20
C CYS A 87 -0.14 -22.44 2.26
N ALA A 88 -0.89 -21.34 2.19
CA ALA A 88 -2.34 -21.38 2.29
C ALA A 88 -3.04 -21.81 0.99
N THR A 89 -2.35 -21.78 -0.17
CA THR A 89 -2.99 -21.91 -1.48
C THR A 89 -2.46 -23.04 -2.35
N VAL A 90 -1.17 -23.39 -2.22
CA VAL A 90 -0.49 -24.31 -3.15
C VAL A 90 0.17 -25.47 -2.41
N ILE A 91 1.14 -25.18 -1.54
CA ILE A 91 1.97 -26.20 -0.87
C ILE A 91 2.48 -25.70 0.48
N ASP A 92 2.53 -26.58 1.48
CA ASP A 92 3.13 -26.24 2.77
C ASP A 92 4.66 -26.23 2.68
N ILE A 93 5.26 -25.05 2.88
CA ILE A 93 6.71 -24.83 2.81
C ILE A 93 7.22 -24.38 4.19
N PRO A 94 8.05 -25.20 4.86
CA PRO A 94 8.73 -24.80 6.08
C PRO A 94 9.59 -23.56 5.87
N GLU A 95 9.69 -22.71 6.89
CA GLU A 95 10.45 -21.46 6.82
C GLU A 95 11.93 -21.68 6.44
N THR A 96 12.53 -22.76 6.94
CA THR A 96 13.91 -23.15 6.66
C THR A 96 14.12 -23.44 5.17
N THR A 97 13.23 -24.22 4.56
CA THR A 97 13.24 -24.54 3.12
C THR A 97 13.01 -23.28 2.28
N TRP A 98 12.07 -22.42 2.67
CA TRP A 98 11.84 -21.15 2.00
C TRP A 98 13.10 -20.30 1.95
N ARG A 99 13.75 -20.10 3.08
CA ARG A 99 14.97 -19.28 3.17
C ARG A 99 16.13 -19.84 2.35
N ARG A 100 16.29 -21.15 2.29
CA ARG A 100 17.43 -21.80 1.62
C ARG A 100 17.27 -21.98 0.11
N SER A 101 16.04 -22.21 -0.37
CA SER A 101 15.82 -22.65 -1.76
C SER A 101 14.93 -21.71 -2.56
N TYR A 102 13.90 -21.13 -1.94
CA TYR A 102 12.88 -20.36 -2.67
C TYR A 102 13.06 -18.85 -2.58
N LYS A 103 13.69 -18.35 -1.51
CA LYS A 103 13.87 -16.92 -1.28
C LYS A 103 14.66 -16.25 -2.40
N ASP A 104 15.78 -16.84 -2.81
CA ASP A 104 16.65 -16.26 -3.83
C ASP A 104 15.98 -16.29 -5.21
N PHE A 105 15.25 -17.36 -5.52
CA PHE A 105 14.43 -17.44 -6.73
C PHE A 105 13.33 -16.36 -6.74
N PHE A 106 12.62 -16.17 -5.63
CA PHE A 106 11.63 -15.11 -5.48
C PHE A 106 12.25 -13.72 -5.65
N GLU A 107 13.39 -13.44 -5.00
CA GLU A 107 14.09 -12.16 -5.12
C GLU A 107 14.60 -11.91 -6.55
N SER A 108 15.03 -12.97 -7.26
CA SER A 108 15.40 -12.90 -8.66
C SER A 108 14.22 -12.51 -9.57
N LEU A 109 13.04 -13.13 -9.37
CA LEU A 109 11.83 -12.78 -10.11
C LEU A 109 11.41 -11.32 -9.89
N VAL A 110 11.44 -10.87 -8.62
CA VAL A 110 11.17 -9.47 -8.30
C VAL A 110 12.17 -8.55 -9.00
N GLY A 111 13.46 -8.92 -9.01
CA GLY A 111 14.51 -8.18 -9.70
C GLY A 111 14.25 -8.06 -11.20
N GLU A 112 13.81 -9.13 -11.85
CA GLU A 112 13.50 -9.10 -13.28
C GLU A 112 12.33 -8.17 -13.61
N CYS A 113 11.26 -8.19 -12.81
CA CYS A 113 10.15 -7.24 -12.97
C CYS A 113 10.62 -5.78 -12.90
N ILE A 114 11.53 -5.47 -11.96
CA ILE A 114 12.09 -4.11 -11.81
C ILE A 114 12.92 -3.73 -13.04
N LYS A 115 13.77 -4.63 -13.56
CA LYS A 115 14.54 -4.36 -14.78
C LYS A 115 13.63 -4.07 -15.97
N GLN A 116 12.55 -4.83 -16.13
CA GLN A 116 11.60 -4.62 -17.22
C GLN A 116 10.83 -3.29 -17.05
N GLU A 117 10.48 -2.91 -15.82
CA GLU A 117 9.90 -1.59 -15.53
C GLU A 117 10.87 -0.45 -15.90
N GLU A 118 12.13 -0.56 -15.50
CA GLU A 118 13.17 0.42 -15.85
C GLU A 118 13.39 0.51 -17.37
N TYR A 119 13.43 -0.62 -18.05
CA TYR A 119 13.54 -0.67 -19.51
C TYR A 119 12.34 0.01 -20.19
N ALA A 120 11.12 -0.27 -19.74
CA ALA A 120 9.92 0.39 -20.25
C ALA A 120 9.97 1.91 -20.03
N ASN A 121 10.40 2.36 -18.84
CA ASN A 121 10.58 3.77 -18.53
C ASN A 121 11.63 4.44 -19.43
N GLN A 122 12.74 3.76 -19.72
CA GLN A 122 13.77 4.24 -20.66
C GLN A 122 13.24 4.36 -22.09
N MET A 123 12.40 3.43 -22.54
CA MET A 123 11.80 3.51 -23.87
C MET A 123 10.76 4.61 -23.95
N LEU A 124 9.96 4.81 -22.91
CA LEU A 124 9.03 5.94 -22.83
C LEU A 124 9.79 7.27 -22.85
N SER A 125 10.87 7.42 -22.08
CA SER A 125 11.62 8.67 -22.03
C SER A 125 12.17 9.09 -23.39
N LYS A 126 12.60 8.12 -24.23
CA LYS A 126 13.09 8.39 -25.60
C LYS A 126 12.03 8.98 -26.54
N VAL A 127 10.74 8.76 -26.27
CA VAL A 127 9.64 9.21 -27.12
C VAL A 127 9.00 10.50 -26.58
N THR A 128 9.11 10.74 -25.27
CA THR A 128 8.48 11.89 -24.61
C THR A 128 9.41 13.07 -24.32
N GLN A 129 10.73 12.86 -24.29
CA GLN A 129 11.75 13.92 -24.18
C GLN A 129 12.36 14.22 -25.53
#